data_AF-A0A7J8XIG7-F1
#
_entry.id   AF-A0A7J8XIG7-F1
#
_cell.length_a   1.000
_cell.length_b   1.000
_cell.length_c   1.000
_cell.angle_alpha   90.00
_cell.angle_beta   90.00
_cell.angle_gamma   90.00
#
_symmetry.space_group_name_H-M   'P 1'
#
loop_
_entity.id
_entity.type
_entity.pdbx_description
1 polymer ?
#
loop_
_entity_poly.entity_id
_entity_poly.type
_entity_poly.pdbx_seq_one_letter_code
_entity_poly.pdbx_strand_id
1 'polypeptide(L)'
;MLHLFPSINNSVQSIRFKTLNPCISLSRLCHFKAKRGFDSLNQTSSVQNSVAVFWDLDNKPPNAFPPFEAVVKLKTAASSFGVVRSMVAYANQHSFSYVPKAVREQRRERKLLNQLENKGVIKSIDPYVCKVCGRRFYTNEKLVNHFKQIHEREHQKRVNQIESARGSRRVKLVGKYSMKMEKYKNAAREVLTPKVGYGLADELKRAGFWVGTVSNRPQAADVALRDHMVDVMDKRKAECLMLVSDDSDFVGVLKEAKLRCLKTVVVGDADDGALKRVADAGFSWTEILKGKAKKEAVSVVGKWKDRDILKKLEWTYDPEVERKLYGSEDMFDDESEDLDFDGSDDGNSSDYIHKEDSGAWWELDTESDADSSKSQ
;
A
#
# COMPACT_ATOMS: atom_id res chain seq x y z
N MET A 1 -70.38 -4.89 -32.10
CA MET A 1 -69.94 -6.15 -32.77
C MET A 1 -68.58 -6.50 -32.20
N LEU A 2 -68.58 -7.46 -31.28
CA LEU A 2 -67.45 -7.99 -30.51
C LEU A 2 -66.61 -8.94 -31.38
N HIS A 3 -65.33 -9.09 -31.06
CA HIS A 3 -64.63 -10.36 -30.75
C HIS A 3 -63.13 -10.03 -30.56
N LEU A 4 -62.63 -9.93 -29.33
CA LEU A 4 -62.14 -11.01 -28.44
C LEU A 4 -60.77 -11.57 -28.87
N PHE A 5 -59.72 -11.15 -28.15
CA PHE A 5 -58.61 -12.04 -27.77
C PHE A 5 -58.23 -11.78 -26.30
N PRO A 6 -57.88 -12.83 -25.53
CA PRO A 6 -57.98 -12.80 -24.07
C PRO A 6 -56.66 -12.45 -23.37
N SER A 7 -56.82 -11.70 -22.29
CA SER A 7 -55.86 -11.45 -21.23
C SER A 7 -55.60 -12.74 -20.43
N ILE A 8 -54.34 -13.06 -20.16
CA ILE A 8 -53.95 -14.00 -19.11
C ILE A 8 -53.21 -13.20 -18.04
N ASN A 9 -53.93 -12.90 -16.97
CA ASN A 9 -53.38 -12.51 -15.68
C ASN A 9 -52.90 -13.77 -14.97
N ASN A 10 -51.68 -13.75 -14.44
CA ASN A 10 -51.33 -14.56 -13.27
C ASN A 10 -50.47 -13.71 -12.32
N SER A 11 -51.12 -13.26 -11.25
CA SER A 11 -50.53 -12.94 -9.96
C SER A 11 -50.08 -14.25 -9.30
N VAL A 12 -48.85 -14.33 -8.76
CA VAL A 12 -48.53 -15.04 -7.51
C VAL A 12 -47.20 -14.50 -6.95
N GLN A 13 -47.20 -14.32 -5.63
CA GLN A 13 -46.17 -13.81 -4.75
C GLN A 13 -44.93 -14.72 -4.60
N SER A 14 -43.83 -14.11 -4.14
CA SER A 14 -42.81 -14.60 -3.18
C SER A 14 -42.18 -15.98 -3.37
N ILE A 15 -40.85 -16.07 -3.19
CA ILE A 15 -40.22 -16.84 -2.10
C ILE A 15 -38.68 -16.73 -2.24
N ARG A 16 -38.04 -16.30 -1.15
CA ARG A 16 -36.61 -16.49 -0.86
C ARG A 16 -36.28 -17.97 -0.85
N PHE A 17 -35.24 -18.39 -1.58
CA PHE A 17 -34.55 -19.64 -1.30
C PHE A 17 -33.08 -19.37 -0.94
N LYS A 18 -32.80 -19.57 0.36
CA LYS A 18 -31.50 -19.99 0.89
C LYS A 18 -31.29 -21.46 0.52
N THR A 19 -30.11 -21.83 0.04
CA THR A 19 -29.41 -23.13 0.28
C THR A 19 -28.12 -23.10 -0.55
N LEU A 20 -26.95 -23.02 0.10
CA LEU A 20 -26.10 -24.17 0.48
C LEU A 20 -25.67 -25.01 -0.72
N ASN A 21 -24.37 -25.02 -1.01
CA ASN A 21 -23.71 -26.08 -1.75
C ASN A 21 -22.21 -26.13 -1.46
N PRO A 22 -21.57 -27.30 -1.58
CA PRO A 22 -20.97 -27.96 -0.43
C PRO A 22 -19.45 -28.07 -0.54
N CYS A 23 -18.82 -28.23 0.62
CA CYS A 23 -17.43 -28.66 0.73
C CYS A 23 -17.31 -30.09 0.19
N ILE A 24 -16.52 -30.28 -0.87
CA ILE A 24 -15.96 -31.60 -1.20
C ILE A 24 -14.45 -31.43 -1.29
N SER A 25 -13.81 -31.91 -0.24
CA SER A 25 -12.38 -32.18 -0.16
C SER A 25 -12.03 -33.32 -1.12
N LEU A 26 -11.11 -33.06 -2.06
CA LEU A 26 -10.36 -34.12 -2.73
C LEU A 26 -8.88 -33.78 -2.63
N SER A 27 -8.30 -34.35 -1.58
CA SER A 27 -6.88 -34.55 -1.38
C SER A 27 -6.27 -35.29 -2.57
N ARG A 28 -5.24 -34.69 -3.18
CA ARG A 28 -4.20 -35.45 -3.87
C ARG A 28 -2.87 -35.22 -3.15
N LEU A 29 -2.62 -36.15 -2.23
CA LEU A 29 -1.31 -36.45 -1.67
C LEU A 29 -0.37 -36.87 -2.82
N CYS A 30 0.61 -36.03 -3.15
CA CYS A 30 1.81 -36.50 -3.81
C CYS A 30 2.93 -36.58 -2.76
N HIS A 31 3.07 -37.76 -2.17
CA HIS A 31 4.24 -38.12 -1.38
C HIS A 31 5.44 -38.33 -2.30
N PHE A 32 6.37 -37.38 -2.32
CA PHE A 32 7.76 -37.67 -2.69
C PHE A 32 8.59 -37.65 -1.40
N LYS A 33 8.77 -38.84 -0.82
CA LYS A 33 9.55 -39.04 0.40
C LYS A 33 11.02 -39.17 0.00
N ALA A 34 11.76 -38.07 0.00
CA ALA A 34 13.21 -38.11 0.01
C ALA A 34 13.67 -38.02 1.48
N LYS A 35 14.04 -39.16 2.07
CA LYS A 35 14.81 -39.20 3.32
C LYS A 35 16.25 -38.80 2.99
N ARG A 36 16.75 -37.71 3.56
CA ARG A 36 18.19 -37.56 3.83
C ARG A 36 18.44 -36.49 4.89
N GLY A 37 19.18 -36.88 5.91
CA GLY A 37 20.06 -36.02 6.71
C GLY A 37 19.36 -35.06 7.67
N PHE A 38 19.29 -35.46 8.94
CA PHE A 38 19.38 -34.51 10.05
C PHE A 38 20.73 -33.80 9.91
N ASP A 39 20.73 -32.58 9.41
CA ASP A 39 21.82 -31.63 9.61
C ASP A 39 21.19 -30.27 9.93
N SER A 40 21.35 -29.91 11.20
CA SER A 40 21.09 -28.60 11.75
C SER A 40 21.85 -27.56 10.94
N LEU A 41 21.13 -26.71 10.22
CA LEU A 41 21.66 -25.43 9.77
C LEU A 41 20.56 -24.39 9.93
N ASN A 42 20.83 -23.45 10.83
CA ASN A 42 20.07 -22.24 11.09
C ASN A 42 19.69 -21.53 9.78
N GLN A 43 18.51 -21.83 9.23
CA GLN A 43 17.85 -20.96 8.28
C GLN A 43 17.04 -19.95 9.09
N THR A 44 17.67 -18.83 9.42
CA THR A 44 16.95 -17.60 9.72
C THR A 44 16.22 -17.19 8.45
N SER A 45 14.99 -17.67 8.26
CA SER A 45 14.07 -17.06 7.30
C SER A 45 13.86 -15.63 7.78
N SER A 46 14.59 -14.67 7.20
CA SER A 46 14.41 -13.26 7.51
C SER A 46 12.96 -12.93 7.20
N VAL A 47 12.13 -12.73 8.22
CA VAL A 47 10.77 -12.22 8.06
C VAL A 47 10.93 -10.84 7.46
N GLN A 48 10.76 -10.74 6.14
CA GLN A 48 10.86 -9.46 5.45
C GLN A 48 9.54 -8.74 5.57
N ASN A 49 9.58 -7.50 6.07
CA ASN A 49 8.40 -6.69 6.27
C ASN A 49 7.57 -6.60 4.97
N SER A 50 6.26 -6.70 5.08
CA SER A 50 5.36 -6.52 3.92
C SER A 50 4.97 -5.05 3.73
N VAL A 51 5.17 -4.52 2.52
CA VAL A 51 4.95 -3.10 2.20
C VAL A 51 3.74 -2.93 1.28
N ALA A 52 2.87 -1.98 1.60
CA ALA A 52 1.80 -1.52 0.73
C ALA A 52 2.01 -0.04 0.35
N VAL A 53 1.99 0.25 -0.94
CA VAL A 53 2.17 1.60 -1.50
C VAL A 53 0.82 2.17 -1.89
N PHE A 54 0.52 3.37 -1.41
CA PHE A 54 -0.71 4.12 -1.63
C PHE A 54 -0.35 5.45 -2.26
N TRP A 55 -0.91 5.73 -3.43
CA TRP A 55 -0.61 6.94 -4.18
C TRP A 55 -1.86 7.75 -4.46
N ASP A 56 -1.88 8.95 -3.90
CA ASP A 56 -2.79 10.02 -4.26
C ASP A 56 -2.27 10.72 -5.52
N LEU A 57 -2.78 10.30 -6.68
CA LEU A 57 -2.34 10.81 -7.99
C LEU A 57 -2.87 12.21 -8.28
N ASP A 58 -3.95 12.62 -7.62
CA ASP A 58 -4.57 13.93 -7.84
C ASP A 58 -3.71 15.02 -7.22
N ASN A 59 -3.20 14.78 -6.01
CA ASN A 59 -2.28 15.68 -5.33
C ASN A 59 -0.86 15.59 -5.91
N LYS A 60 -0.37 14.38 -6.20
CA LYS A 60 1.02 14.13 -6.65
C LYS A 60 1.15 13.37 -7.96
N PRO A 61 0.77 13.97 -9.10
CA PRO A 61 1.07 13.39 -10.40
C PRO A 61 2.58 13.46 -10.72
N PRO A 62 3.14 12.48 -11.44
CA PRO A 62 4.56 12.49 -11.85
C PRO A 62 4.78 13.49 -13.00
N ASN A 63 4.73 14.79 -12.70
CA ASN A 63 4.79 15.86 -13.71
C ASN A 63 6.20 16.13 -14.22
N ALA A 64 7.22 15.88 -13.41
CA ALA A 64 8.61 16.20 -13.73
C ALA A 64 9.35 15.10 -14.51
N PHE A 65 8.79 13.87 -14.56
CA PHE A 65 9.46 12.69 -15.13
C PHE A 65 8.47 11.76 -15.84
N PRO A 66 8.94 10.85 -16.72
CA PRO A 66 8.11 9.78 -17.27
C PRO A 66 7.48 8.92 -16.16
N PRO A 67 6.15 8.66 -16.15
CA PRO A 67 5.45 7.95 -15.08
C PRO A 67 6.02 6.58 -14.85
N PHE A 68 6.30 5.85 -15.92
CA PHE A 68 6.90 4.53 -15.79
C PHE A 68 8.22 4.57 -15.02
N GLU A 69 9.08 5.56 -15.30
CA GLU A 69 10.35 5.72 -14.60
C GLU A 69 10.14 6.12 -13.14
N ALA A 70 9.26 7.09 -12.88
CA ALA A 70 8.90 7.51 -11.53
C ALA A 70 8.38 6.33 -10.69
N VAL A 71 7.53 5.48 -11.27
CA VAL A 71 6.99 4.28 -10.60
C VAL A 71 8.08 3.27 -10.31
N VAL A 72 8.98 3.00 -11.27
CA VAL A 72 10.07 2.03 -11.07
C VAL A 72 10.98 2.49 -9.92
N LYS A 73 11.27 3.80 -9.84
CA LYS A 73 12.04 4.38 -8.74
C LYS A 73 11.30 4.28 -7.41
N LEU A 74 10.00 4.62 -7.39
CA LEU A 74 9.17 4.50 -6.20
C LEU A 74 9.09 3.05 -5.70
N LYS A 75 8.86 2.09 -6.60
CA LYS A 75 8.84 0.66 -6.28
C LYS A 75 10.19 0.19 -5.73
N THR A 76 11.29 0.68 -6.29
CA THR A 76 12.64 0.36 -5.81
C THR A 76 12.87 0.91 -4.40
N ALA A 77 12.41 2.13 -4.12
CA ALA A 77 12.47 2.72 -2.80
C ALA A 77 11.61 1.91 -1.80
N ALA A 78 10.36 1.61 -2.15
CA ALA A 78 9.46 0.79 -1.33
C ALA A 78 10.04 -0.60 -1.04
N SER A 79 10.68 -1.22 -2.04
CA SER A 79 11.34 -2.53 -1.90
C SER A 79 12.52 -2.52 -0.93
N SER A 80 13.06 -1.35 -0.63
CA SER A 80 14.15 -1.18 0.34
C SER A 80 13.65 -1.24 1.80
N PHE A 81 12.35 -1.02 2.02
CA PHE A 81 11.70 -1.15 3.33
C PHE A 81 11.10 -2.54 3.57
N GLY A 82 10.99 -3.38 2.54
CA GLY A 82 10.42 -4.72 2.62
C GLY A 82 9.84 -5.22 1.30
N VAL A 83 9.13 -6.34 1.33
CA VAL A 83 8.50 -6.94 0.14
C VAL A 83 7.23 -6.17 -0.21
N VAL A 84 7.22 -5.52 -1.38
CA VAL A 84 6.04 -4.80 -1.88
C VAL A 84 4.95 -5.79 -2.29
N ARG A 85 3.88 -5.88 -1.49
CA ARG A 85 2.73 -6.77 -1.74
C ARG A 85 1.59 -6.08 -2.49
N SER A 86 1.40 -4.80 -2.24
CA SER A 86 0.32 -4.02 -2.86
C SER A 86 0.84 -2.67 -3.33
N MET A 87 0.40 -2.24 -4.51
CA MET A 87 0.66 -0.92 -5.07
C MET A 87 -0.64 -0.40 -5.64
N VAL A 88 -1.18 0.64 -5.03
CA VAL A 88 -2.51 1.17 -5.29
C VAL A 88 -2.38 2.65 -5.55
N ALA A 89 -3.07 3.12 -6.58
CA ALA A 89 -3.17 4.54 -6.88
C ALA A 89 -4.61 4.92 -7.19
N TYR A 90 -5.08 6.00 -6.61
CA TYR A 90 -6.40 6.57 -6.91
C TYR A 90 -6.25 7.95 -7.52
N ALA A 91 -7.12 8.23 -8.49
CA ALA A 91 -7.25 9.55 -9.09
C ALA A 91 -8.68 9.79 -9.55
N ASN A 92 -9.08 11.05 -9.56
CA ASN A 92 -10.29 11.49 -10.22
C ASN A 92 -10.17 11.34 -11.74
N GLN A 93 -11.31 11.18 -12.42
CA GLN A 93 -11.36 10.99 -13.87
C GLN A 93 -10.65 12.13 -14.65
N HIS A 94 -10.73 13.37 -14.16
CA HIS A 94 -10.07 14.52 -14.79
C HIS A 94 -8.53 14.47 -14.68
N SER A 95 -7.97 13.88 -13.63
CA SER A 95 -6.51 13.77 -13.44
C SER A 95 -5.87 12.87 -14.49
N PHE A 96 -6.59 11.84 -14.96
CA PHE A 96 -6.16 11.02 -16.09
C PHE A 96 -6.28 11.74 -17.46
N SER A 97 -7.07 12.80 -17.53
CA SER A 97 -7.18 13.63 -18.73
C SER A 97 -6.10 14.72 -18.81
N TYR A 98 -5.39 14.99 -17.71
CA TYR A 98 -4.36 16.01 -17.66
C TYR A 98 -3.19 15.67 -18.60
N VAL A 99 -2.72 16.71 -19.28
CA VAL A 99 -1.64 16.64 -20.25
C VAL A 99 -0.63 17.71 -19.88
N PRO A 100 0.65 17.35 -19.62
CA PRO A 100 1.69 18.33 -19.30
C PRO A 100 1.79 19.47 -20.33
N LYS A 101 2.17 20.68 -19.89
CA LYS A 101 2.23 21.88 -20.76
C LYS A 101 3.09 21.68 -22.01
N ALA A 102 4.32 21.17 -21.85
CA ALA A 102 5.21 20.84 -22.97
C ALA A 102 4.54 19.89 -23.99
N VAL A 103 3.78 18.92 -23.47
CA VAL A 103 3.05 17.94 -24.27
C VAL A 103 1.87 18.61 -25.00
N ARG A 104 1.27 19.68 -24.48
CA ARG A 104 0.25 20.50 -25.15
C ARG A 104 0.84 21.42 -26.22
N GLU A 105 1.97 22.06 -25.94
CA GLU A 105 2.68 22.95 -26.87
C GLU A 105 3.15 22.17 -28.10
N GLN A 106 3.80 21.03 -27.91
CA GLN A 106 4.19 20.14 -29.00
C GLN A 106 3.00 19.73 -29.89
N ARG A 107 1.77 19.60 -29.32
CA ARG A 107 0.57 19.32 -30.14
C ARG A 107 0.17 20.52 -30.98
N ARG A 108 0.25 21.73 -30.41
CA ARG A 108 -0.09 22.97 -31.12
C ARG A 108 0.87 23.18 -32.28
N GLU A 109 2.17 23.03 -32.02
CA GLU A 109 3.22 23.07 -33.04
C GLU A 109 2.98 22.01 -34.12
N ARG A 110 2.70 20.75 -33.74
CA ARG A 110 2.46 19.70 -34.74
C ARG A 110 1.21 19.96 -35.58
N LYS A 111 0.13 20.47 -34.98
CA LYS A 111 -1.08 20.85 -35.72
C LYS A 111 -0.80 21.98 -36.70
N LEU A 112 -0.01 22.98 -36.29
CA LEU A 112 0.38 24.08 -37.15
C LEU A 112 1.23 23.57 -38.32
N LEU A 113 2.22 22.71 -38.06
CA LEU A 113 3.04 22.08 -39.11
C LEU A 113 2.19 21.29 -40.10
N ASN A 114 1.25 20.47 -39.63
CA ASN A 114 0.36 19.71 -40.51
C ASN A 114 -0.51 20.65 -41.39
N GLN A 115 -1.00 21.77 -40.83
CA GLN A 115 -1.74 22.77 -41.59
C GLN A 115 -0.87 23.43 -42.66
N LEU A 116 0.39 23.74 -42.36
CA LEU A 116 1.33 24.33 -43.30
C LEU A 116 1.75 23.35 -44.41
N GLU A 117 1.96 22.07 -44.07
CA GLU A 117 2.20 20.98 -45.03
C GLU A 117 1.01 20.79 -45.97
N ASN A 118 -0.20 20.78 -45.44
CA ASN A 118 -1.42 20.63 -46.23
C ASN A 118 -1.68 21.81 -47.16
N LYS A 119 -1.35 23.03 -46.71
CA LYS A 119 -1.41 24.24 -47.55
C LYS A 119 -0.26 24.31 -48.56
N GLY A 120 0.72 23.40 -48.49
CA GLY A 120 1.88 23.36 -49.38
C GLY A 120 2.91 24.47 -49.13
N VAL A 121 2.76 25.23 -48.04
CA VAL A 121 3.68 26.31 -47.65
C VAL A 121 5.02 25.75 -47.20
N ILE A 122 5.00 24.59 -46.54
CA ILE A 122 6.18 23.86 -46.10
C ILE A 122 6.13 22.47 -46.73
N LYS A 123 7.27 22.02 -47.28
CA LYS A 123 7.45 20.65 -47.73
C LYS A 123 8.39 19.93 -46.77
N SER A 124 8.03 18.71 -46.39
CA SER A 124 8.97 17.83 -45.70
C SER A 124 10.12 17.50 -46.65
N ILE A 125 11.36 17.63 -46.15
CA ILE A 125 12.57 17.29 -46.93
C ILE A 125 12.57 15.77 -47.18
N ASP A 126 12.21 14.99 -46.16
CA ASP A 126 12.07 13.54 -46.24
C ASP A 126 10.60 13.10 -46.22
N PRO A 127 10.18 12.18 -47.11
CA PRO A 127 8.84 11.61 -47.07
C PRO A 127 8.58 10.84 -45.78
N TYR A 128 7.37 10.98 -45.24
CA TYR A 128 6.89 10.19 -44.11
C TYR A 128 6.72 8.72 -44.49
N VAL A 129 7.46 7.81 -43.84
CA VAL A 129 7.42 6.36 -44.12
C VAL A 129 6.55 5.62 -43.10
N CYS A 130 5.64 4.76 -43.56
CA CYS A 130 4.94 3.84 -42.68
C CYS A 130 5.84 2.68 -42.26
N LYS A 131 6.16 2.57 -40.96
CA LYS A 131 7.01 1.48 -40.46
C LYS A 131 6.38 0.08 -40.51
N VAL A 132 5.07 -0.03 -40.75
CA VAL A 132 4.40 -1.33 -40.89
C VAL A 132 4.54 -1.89 -42.30
N CYS A 133 4.26 -1.08 -43.33
CA CYS A 133 4.21 -1.50 -44.73
C CYS A 133 5.27 -0.86 -45.65
N GLY A 134 6.08 0.07 -45.17
CA GLY A 134 7.14 0.74 -45.94
C GLY A 134 6.66 1.82 -46.91
N ARG A 135 5.34 2.09 -47.01
CA ARG A 135 4.80 3.11 -47.93
C ARG A 135 5.23 4.52 -47.53
N ARG A 136 5.54 5.35 -48.53
CA ARG A 136 5.96 6.75 -48.39
C ARG A 136 4.79 7.71 -48.61
N PHE A 137 4.75 8.76 -47.82
CA PHE A 137 3.72 9.81 -47.84
C PHE A 137 4.37 11.19 -47.79
N TYR A 138 3.84 12.14 -48.55
CA TYR A 138 4.39 13.50 -48.60
C TYR A 138 3.90 14.41 -47.48
N THR A 139 2.77 14.08 -46.84
CA THR A 139 2.24 14.81 -45.69
C THR A 139 2.00 13.87 -44.52
N ASN A 140 2.14 14.39 -43.30
CA ASN A 140 1.94 13.58 -42.10
C ASN A 140 0.51 13.05 -42.00
N GLU A 141 -0.48 13.87 -42.34
CA GLU A 141 -1.88 13.48 -42.25
C GLU A 141 -2.21 12.30 -43.16
N LYS A 142 -1.62 12.23 -44.36
CA LYS A 142 -1.79 11.08 -45.25
C LYS A 142 -1.23 9.79 -44.65
N LEU A 143 -0.06 9.88 -43.99
CA LEU A 143 0.50 8.74 -43.25
C LEU A 143 -0.44 8.30 -42.10
N VAL A 144 -0.93 9.26 -41.31
CA VAL A 144 -1.83 8.97 -40.17
C VAL A 144 -3.13 8.33 -40.66
N ASN A 145 -3.74 8.89 -41.70
CA ASN A 145 -4.98 8.35 -42.28
C ASN A 145 -4.78 6.95 -42.85
N HIS A 146 -3.68 6.71 -43.57
CA HIS A 146 -3.32 5.38 -44.04
C HIS A 146 -3.19 4.38 -42.88
N PHE A 147 -2.50 4.77 -41.81
CA PHE A 147 -2.31 3.91 -40.65
C PHE A 147 -3.63 3.54 -39.97
N LYS A 148 -4.53 4.51 -39.76
CA LYS A 148 -5.86 4.28 -39.19
C LYS A 148 -6.75 3.41 -40.07
N GLN A 149 -6.73 3.64 -41.38
CA GLN A 149 -7.61 2.91 -42.30
C GLN A 149 -7.17 1.48 -42.52
N ILE A 150 -5.87 1.21 -42.58
CA ILE A 150 -5.33 -0.10 -42.95
C ILE A 150 -4.86 -0.86 -41.70
N HIS A 151 -3.87 -0.33 -40.99
CA HIS A 151 -3.17 -1.07 -39.96
C HIS A 151 -3.96 -1.18 -38.65
N GLU A 152 -4.69 -0.14 -38.27
CA GLU A 152 -5.56 -0.20 -37.09
C GLU A 152 -6.71 -1.21 -37.28
N ARG A 153 -7.35 -1.23 -38.46
CA ARG A 153 -8.38 -2.24 -38.79
C ARG A 153 -7.81 -3.67 -38.81
N GLU A 154 -6.64 -3.86 -39.40
CA GLU A 154 -5.97 -5.17 -39.40
C GLU A 154 -5.61 -5.63 -38.00
N HIS A 155 -5.10 -4.71 -37.15
CA HIS A 155 -4.79 -5.01 -35.77
C HIS A 155 -6.05 -5.40 -35.00
N GLN A 156 -7.14 -4.65 -35.12
CA GLN A 156 -8.40 -4.96 -34.46
C GLN A 156 -8.95 -6.33 -34.88
N LYS A 157 -8.86 -6.69 -36.17
CA LYS A 157 -9.23 -8.03 -36.64
C LYS A 157 -8.43 -9.14 -35.95
N ARG A 158 -7.13 -8.94 -35.74
CA ARG A 158 -6.26 -9.91 -35.04
C ARG A 158 -6.64 -10.02 -33.56
N VAL A 159 -6.87 -8.88 -32.89
CA VAL A 159 -7.30 -8.84 -31.48
C VAL A 159 -8.62 -9.57 -31.29
N ASN A 160 -9.64 -9.25 -32.10
CA ASN A 160 -10.95 -9.89 -32.03
C ASN A 160 -10.88 -11.42 -32.25
N GLN A 161 -9.99 -11.88 -33.14
CA GLN A 161 -9.76 -13.33 -33.34
C GLN A 161 -9.12 -14.00 -32.12
N ILE A 162 -8.22 -13.31 -31.42
CA ILE A 162 -7.61 -13.82 -30.17
C ILE A 162 -8.66 -13.84 -29.06
N GLU A 163 -9.44 -12.77 -28.91
CA GLU A 163 -10.47 -12.62 -27.88
C GLU A 163 -11.60 -13.62 -28.02
N SER A 164 -12.02 -13.93 -29.24
CA SER A 164 -13.03 -14.97 -29.51
C SER A 164 -12.51 -16.40 -29.31
N ALA A 165 -11.20 -16.63 -29.37
CA ALA A 165 -10.61 -17.95 -29.18
C ALA A 165 -10.38 -18.28 -27.69
N ARG A 166 -10.61 -19.54 -27.32
CA ARG A 166 -10.37 -20.08 -25.96
C ARG A 166 -9.36 -21.23 -25.98
N GLY A 167 -8.71 -21.47 -24.85
CA GLY A 167 -7.80 -22.61 -24.65
C GLY A 167 -6.56 -22.61 -25.56
N SER A 168 -6.14 -23.81 -26.01
CA SER A 168 -4.94 -24.00 -26.83
C SER A 168 -4.94 -23.22 -28.15
N ARG A 169 -6.13 -23.02 -28.74
CA ARG A 169 -6.31 -22.22 -29.96
C ARG A 169 -5.92 -20.76 -29.74
N ARG A 170 -6.24 -20.18 -28.57
CA ARG A 170 -5.85 -18.81 -28.21
C ARG A 170 -4.33 -18.69 -28.14
N VAL A 171 -3.66 -19.63 -27.47
CA VAL A 171 -2.19 -19.65 -27.35
C VAL A 171 -1.52 -19.70 -28.73
N LYS A 172 -2.02 -20.56 -29.63
CA LYS A 172 -1.51 -20.64 -31.01
C LYS A 172 -1.70 -19.33 -31.78
N LEU A 173 -2.85 -18.66 -31.66
CA LEU A 173 -3.12 -17.38 -32.32
C LEU A 173 -2.25 -16.23 -31.78
N VAL A 174 -2.04 -16.18 -30.46
CA VAL A 174 -1.13 -15.22 -29.82
C VAL A 174 0.29 -15.41 -30.34
N GLY A 175 0.79 -16.66 -30.38
CA GLY A 175 2.10 -16.96 -30.95
C GLY A 175 2.21 -16.56 -32.42
N LYS A 176 1.20 -16.89 -33.25
CA LYS A 176 1.16 -16.54 -34.68
C LYS A 176 1.17 -15.02 -34.93
N TYR A 177 0.50 -14.24 -34.09
CA TYR A 177 0.37 -12.79 -34.30
C TYR A 177 1.35 -11.94 -33.50
N SER A 178 2.12 -12.52 -32.57
CA SER A 178 3.04 -11.81 -31.67
C SER A 178 3.89 -10.75 -32.39
N MET A 179 4.69 -11.15 -33.38
CA MET A 179 5.56 -10.24 -34.14
C MET A 179 4.78 -9.16 -34.90
N LYS A 180 3.59 -9.48 -35.43
CA LYS A 180 2.75 -8.51 -36.16
C LYS A 180 2.10 -7.51 -35.21
N MET A 181 1.71 -7.95 -34.02
CA MET A 181 1.18 -7.08 -32.97
C MET A 181 2.27 -6.14 -32.43
N GLU A 182 3.48 -6.65 -32.20
CA GLU A 182 4.61 -5.84 -31.77
C GLU A 182 5.01 -4.80 -32.82
N LYS A 183 5.12 -5.20 -34.10
CA LYS A 183 5.39 -4.27 -35.20
C LYS A 183 4.34 -3.16 -35.29
N TYR A 184 3.07 -3.50 -35.15
CA TYR A 184 1.98 -2.51 -35.09
C TYR A 184 2.15 -1.57 -33.89
N LYS A 185 2.37 -2.12 -32.68
CA LYS A 185 2.50 -1.35 -31.44
C LYS A 185 3.65 -0.34 -31.52
N ASN A 186 4.79 -0.75 -32.05
CA ASN A 186 5.95 0.12 -32.22
C ASN A 186 5.66 1.24 -33.23
N ALA A 187 5.03 0.93 -34.37
CA ALA A 187 4.70 1.94 -35.37
C ALA A 187 3.55 2.88 -34.92
N ALA A 188 2.56 2.36 -34.19
CA ALA A 188 1.42 3.13 -33.67
C ALA A 188 1.87 4.20 -32.67
N ARG A 189 2.91 3.91 -31.86
CA ARG A 189 3.51 4.89 -30.94
C ARG A 189 4.07 6.12 -31.63
N GLU A 190 4.47 5.99 -32.89
CA GLU A 190 5.06 7.09 -33.65
C GLU A 190 4.04 7.79 -34.55
N VAL A 191 3.09 7.03 -35.10
CA VAL A 191 2.12 7.53 -36.10
C VAL A 191 0.78 7.90 -35.46
N LEU A 192 0.21 7.03 -34.64
CA LEU A 192 -1.11 7.21 -34.01
C LEU A 192 -1.00 7.88 -32.65
N THR A 193 -0.13 8.86 -32.48
CA THR A 193 -0.21 9.70 -31.29
C THR A 193 -1.21 10.83 -31.48
N PRO A 194 -2.50 10.65 -31.09
CA PRO A 194 -3.25 11.66 -30.39
C PRO A 194 -3.45 11.18 -28.95
N LYS A 195 -2.41 11.26 -28.11
CA LYS A 195 -2.38 12.04 -26.88
C LYS A 195 -3.76 12.29 -26.16
N VAL A 196 -4.60 11.28 -25.93
CA VAL A 196 -5.70 11.33 -24.95
C VAL A 196 -5.09 10.94 -23.60
N GLY A 197 -5.01 11.90 -22.68
CA GLY A 197 -4.23 11.77 -21.46
C GLY A 197 -2.73 11.62 -21.74
N TYR A 198 -1.90 11.99 -20.77
CA TYR A 198 -0.72 11.17 -20.53
C TYR A 198 -1.29 9.77 -20.26
N GLY A 199 -0.83 8.69 -20.91
CA GLY A 199 -1.31 7.33 -20.66
C GLY A 199 -0.94 6.83 -19.26
N LEU A 200 -1.08 7.69 -18.24
CA LEU A 200 -0.67 7.59 -16.87
C LEU A 200 -1.26 6.34 -16.27
N ALA A 201 -2.57 6.13 -16.39
CA ALA A 201 -3.20 4.91 -15.90
C ALA A 201 -2.56 3.64 -16.50
N ASP A 202 -2.31 3.63 -17.82
CA ASP A 202 -1.74 2.46 -18.50
C ASP A 202 -0.25 2.27 -18.16
N GLU A 203 0.50 3.35 -17.98
CA GLU A 203 1.91 3.30 -17.58
C GLU A 203 2.08 2.82 -16.13
N LEU A 204 1.22 3.31 -15.23
CA LEU A 204 1.14 2.85 -13.84
C LEU A 204 0.75 1.36 -13.78
N LYS A 205 -0.29 0.97 -14.53
CA LYS A 205 -0.72 -0.45 -14.64
C LYS A 205 0.39 -1.32 -15.20
N ARG A 206 1.12 -0.86 -16.23
CA ARG A 206 2.28 -1.56 -16.80
C ARG A 206 3.38 -1.79 -15.77
N ALA A 207 3.56 -0.87 -14.83
CA ALA A 207 4.53 -0.99 -13.74
C ALA A 207 4.02 -1.81 -12.54
N GLY A 208 2.76 -2.27 -12.59
CA GLY A 208 2.15 -3.17 -11.60
C GLY A 208 1.27 -2.48 -10.57
N PHE A 209 0.96 -1.19 -10.73
CA PHE A 209 -0.03 -0.52 -9.88
C PHE A 209 -1.44 -0.96 -10.25
N TRP A 210 -2.26 -1.21 -9.23
CA TRP A 210 -3.70 -1.18 -9.38
C TRP A 210 -4.15 0.29 -9.36
N VAL A 211 -4.78 0.74 -10.44
CA VAL A 211 -5.22 2.13 -10.61
C VAL A 211 -6.73 2.20 -10.54
N GLY A 212 -7.25 2.83 -9.50
CA GLY A 212 -8.67 3.09 -9.30
C GLY A 212 -9.06 4.47 -9.82
N THR A 213 -9.96 4.54 -10.79
CA THR A 213 -10.54 5.80 -11.24
C THR A 213 -11.82 6.08 -10.46
N VAL A 214 -11.90 7.25 -9.83
CA VAL A 214 -13.06 7.66 -9.03
C VAL A 214 -13.83 8.78 -9.74
N SER A 215 -15.10 8.96 -9.37
CA SER A 215 -15.92 10.09 -9.81
C SER A 215 -15.28 11.42 -9.45
N ASN A 216 -15.49 12.46 -10.25
CA ASN A 216 -14.94 13.81 -10.05
C ASN A 216 -15.54 14.60 -8.87
N ARG A 217 -16.05 13.93 -7.84
CA ARG A 217 -16.50 14.60 -6.61
C ARG A 217 -15.25 15.04 -5.82
N PRO A 218 -15.28 16.20 -5.15
CA PRO A 218 -14.21 16.59 -4.23
C PRO A 218 -13.94 15.47 -3.23
N GLN A 219 -12.66 15.22 -2.92
CA GLN A 219 -12.19 14.23 -1.94
C GLN A 219 -12.58 12.77 -2.22
N ALA A 220 -13.17 12.45 -3.38
CA ALA A 220 -13.59 11.08 -3.65
C ALA A 220 -12.39 10.12 -3.77
N ALA A 221 -11.28 10.58 -4.35
CA ALA A 221 -10.02 9.86 -4.36
C ALA A 221 -9.48 9.66 -2.94
N ASP A 222 -9.54 10.67 -2.08
CA ASP A 222 -9.03 10.63 -0.71
C ASP A 222 -9.82 9.64 0.14
N VAL A 223 -11.15 9.67 0.05
CA VAL A 223 -12.03 8.70 0.72
C VAL A 223 -11.70 7.28 0.26
N ALA A 224 -11.62 7.05 -1.06
CA ALA A 224 -11.32 5.72 -1.58
C ALA A 224 -9.92 5.22 -1.17
N LEU A 225 -8.92 6.12 -1.11
CA LEU A 225 -7.57 5.80 -0.67
C LEU A 225 -7.55 5.46 0.83
N ARG A 226 -8.22 6.28 1.67
CA ARG A 226 -8.36 6.04 3.11
C ARG A 226 -9.06 4.71 3.40
N ASP A 227 -10.19 4.45 2.76
CA ASP A 227 -10.95 3.21 2.94
C ASP A 227 -10.09 1.98 2.59
N HIS A 228 -9.29 2.07 1.52
CA HIS A 228 -8.38 0.98 1.14
C HIS A 228 -7.22 0.83 2.13
N MET A 229 -6.66 1.92 2.67
CA MET A 229 -5.64 1.85 3.71
C MET A 229 -6.18 1.15 4.96
N VAL A 230 -7.39 1.51 5.40
CA VAL A 230 -8.07 0.86 6.53
C VAL A 230 -8.31 -0.63 6.25
N ASP A 231 -8.79 -1.01 5.06
CA ASP A 231 -8.97 -2.43 4.69
C ASP A 231 -7.67 -3.24 4.74
N VAL A 232 -6.56 -2.64 4.32
CA VAL A 232 -5.23 -3.27 4.38
C VAL A 232 -4.75 -3.44 5.82
N MET A 233 -5.04 -2.47 6.69
CA MET A 233 -4.75 -2.55 8.12
C MET A 233 -5.61 -3.61 8.82
N ASP A 234 -6.91 -3.63 8.58
CA ASP A 234 -7.86 -4.58 9.18
C ASP A 234 -7.53 -6.03 8.80
N LYS A 235 -7.20 -6.25 7.52
CA LYS A 235 -6.83 -7.59 7.01
C LYS A 235 -5.37 -7.96 7.30
N ARG A 236 -4.61 -7.10 8.00
CA ARG A 236 -3.17 -7.27 8.29
C ARG A 236 -2.35 -7.70 7.06
N LYS A 237 -2.65 -7.09 5.90
CA LYS A 237 -2.00 -7.46 4.63
C LYS A 237 -0.61 -6.84 4.47
N ALA A 238 -0.31 -5.80 5.24
CA ALA A 238 0.96 -5.08 5.24
C ALA A 238 1.38 -4.73 6.66
N GLU A 239 2.69 -4.69 6.89
CA GLU A 239 3.32 -4.24 8.14
C GLU A 239 3.92 -2.83 7.99
N CYS A 240 4.14 -2.38 6.74
CA CYS A 240 4.61 -1.06 6.40
C CYS A 240 3.69 -0.40 5.35
N LEU A 241 3.22 0.81 5.65
CA LEU A 241 2.46 1.65 4.71
C LEU A 241 3.37 2.72 4.13
N MET A 242 3.37 2.86 2.81
CA MET A 242 4.04 3.94 2.10
C MET A 242 3.00 4.82 1.40
N LEU A 243 2.79 6.04 1.90
CA LEU A 243 1.83 6.99 1.35
C LEU A 243 2.55 8.03 0.48
N VAL A 244 2.03 8.28 -0.71
CA VAL A 244 2.51 9.29 -1.64
C VAL A 244 1.44 10.37 -1.77
N SER A 245 1.55 11.43 -0.96
CA SER A 245 0.67 12.60 -0.94
C SER A 245 1.31 13.72 -0.09
N ASP A 246 0.96 14.98 -0.37
CA ASP A 246 1.21 16.12 0.53
C ASP A 246 -0.04 16.54 1.33
N ASP A 247 -1.18 15.86 1.17
CA ASP A 247 -2.44 16.25 1.81
C ASP A 247 -2.47 15.88 3.30
N SER A 248 -2.69 16.89 4.15
CA SER A 248 -2.82 16.73 5.60
C SER A 248 -4.03 15.89 6.02
N ASP A 249 -5.03 15.69 5.17
CA ASP A 249 -6.23 14.92 5.47
C ASP A 249 -5.95 13.42 5.73
N PHE A 250 -4.76 12.93 5.36
CA PHE A 250 -4.32 11.56 5.66
C PHE A 250 -3.65 11.41 7.04
N VAL A 251 -3.41 12.50 7.78
CA VAL A 251 -2.76 12.44 9.10
C VAL A 251 -3.50 11.51 10.07
N GLY A 252 -4.84 11.54 10.06
CA GLY A 252 -5.66 10.68 10.92
C GLY A 252 -5.38 9.19 10.69
N VAL A 253 -5.34 8.77 9.41
CA VAL A 253 -5.08 7.37 9.04
C VAL A 253 -3.65 6.96 9.34
N LEU A 254 -2.67 7.87 9.22
CA LEU A 254 -1.28 7.58 9.62
C LEU A 254 -1.15 7.39 11.14
N LYS A 255 -1.84 8.20 11.95
CA LYS A 255 -1.88 8.01 13.40
C LYS A 255 -2.52 6.67 13.76
N GLU A 256 -3.61 6.31 13.10
CA GLU A 256 -4.26 5.02 13.27
C GLU A 256 -3.34 3.85 12.92
N ALA A 257 -2.59 3.95 11.81
CA ALA A 257 -1.60 2.95 11.43
C ALA A 257 -0.51 2.77 12.50
N LYS A 258 -0.05 3.86 13.11
CA LYS A 258 0.92 3.82 14.21
C LYS A 258 0.35 3.16 15.46
N LEU A 259 -0.89 3.46 15.84
CA LEU A 259 -1.56 2.81 16.97
C LEU A 259 -1.70 1.30 16.73
N ARG A 260 -1.90 0.89 15.48
CA ARG A 260 -1.93 -0.52 15.04
C ARG A 260 -0.54 -1.15 14.86
N CYS A 261 0.53 -0.44 15.25
CA CYS A 261 1.93 -0.88 15.16
C CYS A 261 2.45 -1.12 13.73
N LEU A 262 1.88 -0.46 12.72
CA LEU A 262 2.46 -0.46 11.37
C LEU A 262 3.57 0.59 11.27
N LYS A 263 4.58 0.29 10.45
CA LYS A 263 5.60 1.26 10.06
C LYS A 263 5.05 2.18 8.97
N THR A 264 5.42 3.45 9.00
CA THR A 264 4.84 4.47 8.11
C THR A 264 5.93 5.24 7.38
N VAL A 265 5.83 5.30 6.06
CA VAL A 265 6.72 6.07 5.18
C VAL A 265 5.87 7.03 4.35
N VAL A 266 6.26 8.30 4.28
CA VAL A 266 5.58 9.31 3.47
C VAL A 266 6.50 9.81 2.37
N VAL A 267 5.96 9.96 1.17
CA VAL A 267 6.60 10.61 0.03
C VAL A 267 5.81 11.86 -0.32
N GLY A 268 6.42 13.03 -0.12
CA GLY A 268 5.79 14.33 -0.31
C GLY A 268 6.84 15.44 -0.43
N ASP A 269 6.55 16.50 -1.18
CA ASP A 269 7.53 17.58 -1.39
C ASP A 269 7.45 18.65 -0.30
N ALA A 270 6.42 18.65 0.54
CA ALA A 270 6.35 19.52 1.70
C ALA A 270 7.40 19.08 2.74
N ASP A 271 8.50 19.81 2.88
CA ASP A 271 9.61 19.45 3.77
C ASP A 271 9.18 19.34 5.24
N ASP A 272 8.35 20.27 5.73
CA ASP A 272 7.75 20.24 7.07
C ASP A 272 6.26 19.85 7.05
N GLY A 273 5.87 19.00 6.09
CA GLY A 273 4.50 18.53 5.96
C GLY A 273 4.01 17.81 7.22
N ALA A 274 2.76 18.05 7.62
CA ALA A 274 2.14 17.39 8.77
C ALA A 274 2.21 15.86 8.70
N LEU A 275 2.14 15.29 7.48
CA LEU A 275 2.31 13.87 7.24
C LEU A 275 3.72 13.37 7.60
N LYS A 276 4.78 14.09 7.21
CA LYS A 276 6.17 13.69 7.49
C LYS A 276 6.49 13.72 8.99
N ARG A 277 5.94 14.70 9.72
CA ARG A 277 6.09 14.78 11.19
C ARG A 277 5.45 13.60 11.91
N VAL A 278 4.37 13.05 11.36
CA VAL A 278 3.67 11.90 11.94
C VAL A 278 4.25 10.59 11.44
N ALA A 279 4.86 10.52 10.26
CA ALA A 279 5.46 9.29 9.73
C ALA A 279 6.74 8.87 10.47
N ASP A 280 7.19 7.63 10.26
CA ASP A 280 8.49 7.17 10.77
C ASP A 280 9.66 7.58 9.86
N ALA A 281 9.38 7.76 8.57
CA ALA A 281 10.31 8.33 7.60
C ALA A 281 9.57 9.16 6.55
N GLY A 282 10.19 10.24 6.08
CA GLY A 282 9.67 11.13 5.06
C GLY A 282 10.70 11.39 3.97
N PHE A 283 10.27 11.36 2.71
CA PHE A 283 11.12 11.66 1.55
C PHE A 283 10.41 12.61 0.59
N SER A 284 11.16 13.42 -0.15
CA SER A 284 10.61 14.15 -1.29
C SER A 284 10.64 13.34 -2.59
N TRP A 285 9.87 13.75 -3.60
CA TRP A 285 9.93 13.11 -4.91
C TRP A 285 11.33 13.19 -5.52
N THR A 286 11.99 14.34 -5.35
CA THR A 286 13.35 14.53 -5.84
C THR A 286 14.34 13.56 -5.19
N GLU A 287 14.15 13.24 -3.91
CA GLU A 287 14.97 12.29 -3.16
C GLU A 287 14.74 10.84 -3.57
N ILE A 288 13.48 10.46 -3.84
CA ILE A 288 13.12 9.13 -4.37
C ILE A 288 13.83 8.91 -5.72
N LEU A 289 13.82 9.93 -6.58
CA LEU A 289 14.42 9.85 -7.91
C LEU A 289 15.95 9.79 -7.88
N LYS A 290 16.57 10.59 -6.99
CA LYS A 290 18.02 10.54 -6.70
C LYS A 290 18.43 9.25 -6.00
N GLY A 291 17.49 8.46 -5.50
CA GLY A 291 17.74 7.20 -4.81
C GLY A 291 18.20 7.36 -3.36
N LYS A 292 17.97 8.52 -2.74
CA LYS A 292 18.32 8.78 -1.33
C LYS A 292 17.55 7.86 -0.40
N ALA A 293 16.24 7.70 -0.64
CA ALA A 293 15.38 6.81 0.15
C ALA A 293 15.88 5.36 0.19
N LYS A 294 16.42 4.84 -0.94
CA LYS A 294 17.00 3.50 -0.99
C LYS A 294 18.22 3.37 -0.06
N LYS A 295 19.05 4.40 0.03
CA LYS A 295 20.23 4.40 0.90
C LYS A 295 19.84 4.53 2.37
N GLU A 296 18.93 5.45 2.68
CA GLU A 296 18.49 5.72 4.05
C GLU A 296 17.57 4.64 4.62
N ALA A 297 16.88 3.89 3.76
CA ALA A 297 16.02 2.77 4.17
C ALA A 297 16.75 1.76 5.06
N VAL A 298 18.04 1.50 4.83
CA VAL A 298 18.83 0.59 5.67
C VAL A 298 18.91 1.08 7.12
N SER A 299 19.18 2.38 7.30
CA SER A 299 19.24 2.99 8.64
C SER A 299 17.85 3.03 9.29
N VAL A 300 16.82 3.42 8.53
CA VAL A 300 15.43 3.49 9.02
C VAL A 300 14.92 2.12 9.47
N VAL A 301 15.12 1.08 8.65
CA VAL A 301 14.74 -0.30 8.98
C VAL A 301 15.55 -0.82 10.17
N GLY A 302 16.82 -0.43 10.31
CA GLY A 302 17.63 -0.71 11.49
C GLY A 302 16.97 -0.17 12.77
N LYS A 303 16.68 1.14 12.79
CA LYS A 303 15.99 1.81 13.92
C LYS A 303 14.64 1.17 14.26
N TRP A 304 13.89 0.70 13.25
CA TRP A 304 12.64 0.00 13.48
C TRP A 304 12.84 -1.32 14.22
N LYS A 305 13.84 -2.11 13.84
CA LYS A 305 14.19 -3.36 14.52
C LYS A 305 14.65 -3.10 15.94
N ASP A 306 15.50 -2.09 16.14
CA ASP A 306 15.99 -1.72 17.46
C ASP A 306 14.81 -1.33 18.38
N ARG A 307 13.87 -0.54 17.87
CA ARG A 307 12.64 -0.19 18.61
C ARG A 307 11.77 -1.40 18.91
N ASP A 308 11.64 -2.35 17.98
CA ASP A 308 10.85 -3.56 18.19
C ASP A 308 11.51 -4.49 19.23
N ILE A 309 12.84 -4.54 19.27
CA ILE A 309 13.61 -5.24 20.30
C ILE A 309 13.42 -4.55 21.65
N LEU A 310 13.59 -3.22 21.71
CA LEU A 310 13.41 -2.46 22.96
C LEU A 310 12.00 -2.64 23.52
N LYS A 311 10.96 -2.56 22.69
CA LYS A 311 9.57 -2.79 23.10
C LYS A 311 9.34 -4.22 23.61
N LYS A 312 10.08 -5.21 23.09
CA LYS A 312 10.02 -6.59 23.59
C LYS A 312 10.73 -6.75 24.94
N LEU A 313 11.71 -5.90 25.22
CA LEU A 313 12.49 -5.88 26.45
C LEU A 313 11.90 -4.96 27.52
N GLU A 314 10.93 -4.10 27.18
CA GLU A 314 10.16 -3.32 28.14
C GLU A 314 9.46 -4.28 29.12
N TRP A 315 9.92 -4.29 30.37
CA TRP A 315 9.36 -5.10 31.43
C TRP A 315 8.10 -4.41 31.96
N THR A 316 6.93 -4.96 31.67
CA THR A 316 5.68 -4.49 32.27
C THR A 316 5.42 -5.30 33.53
N TYR A 317 5.49 -4.65 34.70
CA TYR A 317 5.09 -5.24 35.96
C TYR A 317 3.60 -5.59 35.91
N ASP A 318 3.26 -6.87 36.09
CA ASP A 318 1.90 -7.38 36.13
C ASP A 318 1.55 -7.77 37.58
N PRO A 319 0.83 -6.92 38.33
CA PRO A 319 0.51 -7.17 39.74
C PRO A 319 -0.44 -8.37 39.94
N GLU A 320 -1.10 -8.88 38.90
CA GLU A 320 -1.94 -10.07 39.00
C GLU A 320 -1.14 -11.37 38.93
N VAL A 321 -0.04 -11.36 38.18
CA VAL A 321 0.89 -12.50 38.10
C VAL A 321 1.64 -12.67 39.41
N GLU A 322 2.06 -11.57 40.03
CA GLU A 322 2.80 -11.61 41.30
C GLU A 322 1.87 -12.00 42.48
N ARG A 323 0.63 -11.51 42.51
CA ARG A 323 -0.37 -11.92 43.51
C ARG A 323 -0.70 -13.42 43.46
N LYS A 324 -0.62 -14.04 42.27
CA LYS A 324 -0.77 -15.49 42.10
C LYS A 324 0.47 -16.29 42.50
N LEU A 325 1.64 -15.66 42.51
CA LEU A 325 2.91 -16.30 42.88
C LEU A 325 3.14 -16.30 44.40
N TYR A 326 2.63 -15.27 45.09
CA TYR A 326 2.79 -15.09 46.55
C TYR A 326 1.49 -15.33 47.35
N GLY A 327 0.35 -15.53 46.70
CA GLY A 327 -0.95 -15.71 47.37
C GLY A 327 -1.34 -17.17 47.66
N SER A 328 -0.40 -18.12 47.62
CA SER A 328 -0.68 -19.55 47.80
C SER A 328 0.16 -20.19 48.90
N GLU A 329 0.39 -19.49 50.00
CA GLU A 329 0.89 -20.09 51.24
C GLU A 329 0.02 -19.60 52.39
N ASP A 330 -0.36 -20.54 53.27
CA ASP A 330 -1.12 -20.41 54.51
C ASP A 330 -2.66 -20.48 54.46
N MET A 331 -3.14 -21.71 54.26
CA MET A 331 -4.32 -22.23 54.97
C MET A 331 -3.96 -23.63 55.49
N PHE A 332 -3.24 -23.67 56.61
CA PHE A 332 -3.23 -24.86 57.46
C PHE A 332 -4.50 -24.82 58.30
N ASP A 333 -5.33 -25.82 58.05
CA ASP A 333 -6.53 -26.19 58.78
C ASP A 333 -6.09 -26.80 60.12
N ASP A 334 -6.45 -26.18 61.25
CA ASP A 334 -6.34 -26.83 62.56
C ASP A 334 -7.58 -26.47 63.40
N GLU A 335 -8.53 -27.41 63.41
CA GLU A 335 -9.58 -27.50 64.43
C GLU A 335 -8.96 -28.02 65.73
N SER A 336 -9.10 -27.31 66.85
CA SER A 336 -9.48 -27.93 68.13
C SER A 336 -9.72 -26.91 69.26
N GLU A 337 -10.99 -26.89 69.69
CA GLU A 337 -11.54 -26.96 71.06
C GLU A 337 -10.86 -26.21 72.24
N ASP A 338 -11.60 -25.20 72.72
CA ASP A 338 -11.95 -24.86 74.11
C ASP A 338 -11.14 -25.51 75.25
N LEU A 339 -10.36 -24.70 76.00
CA LEU A 339 -10.15 -24.92 77.43
C LEU A 339 -9.94 -23.59 78.19
N ASP A 340 -10.79 -23.41 79.20
CA ASP A 340 -10.80 -22.34 80.20
C ASP A 340 -9.50 -22.26 81.02
N PHE A 341 -9.01 -21.04 81.28
CA PHE A 341 -8.22 -20.78 82.49
C PHE A 341 -8.38 -19.32 82.97
N ASP A 342 -9.06 -19.20 84.11
CA ASP A 342 -9.25 -18.02 84.95
C ASP A 342 -7.95 -17.61 85.66
N GLY A 343 -7.76 -16.31 85.91
CA GLY A 343 -6.64 -15.81 86.70
C GLY A 343 -6.42 -14.30 86.72
N SER A 344 -7.39 -13.54 87.24
CA SER A 344 -7.26 -12.35 88.13
C SER A 344 -6.31 -11.17 87.81
N ASP A 345 -6.92 -9.96 87.83
CA ASP A 345 -6.46 -8.66 88.39
C ASP A 345 -5.13 -8.05 87.88
N ASP A 346 -4.98 -6.75 87.59
CA ASP A 346 -5.50 -5.57 88.27
C ASP A 346 -5.25 -4.32 87.38
N GLY A 347 -5.93 -3.21 87.66
CA GLY A 347 -6.18 -2.09 86.75
C GLY A 347 -5.03 -1.12 86.42
N ASN A 348 -5.26 -0.33 85.35
CA ASN A 348 -5.29 1.15 85.32
C ASN A 348 -4.74 1.79 84.03
N SER A 349 -5.66 2.42 83.28
CA SER A 349 -5.56 3.70 82.53
C SER A 349 -4.19 4.20 82.02
N SER A 350 -4.05 4.34 80.69
CA SER A 350 -3.78 5.62 80.02
C SER A 350 -3.40 5.42 78.54
N ASP A 351 -4.25 5.95 77.68
CA ASP A 351 -4.02 6.53 76.36
C ASP A 351 -2.55 6.90 76.03
N TYR A 352 -1.99 6.37 74.94
CA TYR A 352 -0.96 7.02 74.11
C TYR A 352 -0.83 6.33 72.74
N ILE A 353 -1.36 7.01 71.73
CA ILE A 353 -1.15 6.75 70.30
C ILE A 353 0.36 6.85 69.99
N HIS A 354 0.97 5.76 69.54
CA HIS A 354 2.26 5.81 68.86
C HIS A 354 2.10 5.27 67.43
N LYS A 355 2.37 6.20 66.51
CA LYS A 355 2.51 6.02 65.06
C LYS A 355 3.55 4.93 64.78
N GLU A 356 3.17 3.93 63.99
CA GLU A 356 4.15 3.11 63.30
C GLU A 356 4.62 3.85 62.05
N ASP A 357 5.94 3.91 61.92
CA ASP A 357 6.72 4.55 60.87
C ASP A 357 6.32 4.03 59.48
N SER A 358 5.72 4.91 58.69
CA SER A 358 5.52 4.72 57.26
C SER A 358 6.75 5.21 56.49
N GLY A 359 7.92 4.62 56.77
CA GLY A 359 9.14 4.79 55.98
C GLY A 359 9.20 3.76 54.85
N ALA A 360 9.21 4.23 53.60
CA ALA A 360 9.36 3.33 52.46
C ALA A 360 10.80 2.81 52.38
N TRP A 361 10.98 1.52 52.10
CA TRP A 361 12.25 0.77 52.15
C TRP A 361 13.36 1.25 51.17
N TRP A 362 13.16 2.37 50.48
CA TRP A 362 14.14 3.01 49.59
C TRP A 362 14.67 4.35 50.11
N GLU A 363 14.24 4.80 51.29
CA GLU A 363 14.87 5.95 51.96
C GLU A 363 16.14 5.47 52.66
N LEU A 364 17.29 5.87 52.12
CA LEU A 364 18.59 5.66 52.75
C LEU A 364 18.82 6.80 53.74
N ASP A 365 18.92 6.45 55.02
CA ASP A 365 19.30 7.36 56.10
C ASP A 365 20.69 7.94 55.81
N THR A 366 20.76 9.25 55.59
CA THR A 366 22.00 10.01 55.57
C THR A 366 22.19 10.69 56.93
N GLU A 367 22.75 9.96 57.90
CA GLU A 367 23.48 10.54 59.05
C GLU A 367 24.98 10.30 58.78
N SER A 368 25.73 11.32 58.36
CA SER A 368 26.43 12.32 59.18
C SER A 368 27.63 11.75 59.94
N ASP A 369 28.81 11.83 59.32
CA ASP A 369 30.06 11.98 60.07
C ASP A 369 30.43 13.46 60.09
N ALA A 370 30.25 14.05 61.28
CA ALA A 370 30.88 15.30 61.62
C ALA A 370 32.37 15.03 61.86
N ASP A 371 33.24 15.83 61.25
CA ASP A 371 34.39 16.27 62.03
C ASP A 371 34.83 17.70 61.73
N SER A 372 35.22 18.33 62.81
CA SER A 372 35.51 19.74 62.98
C SER A 372 36.96 20.08 62.63
N SER A 373 37.20 21.27 62.09
CA SER A 373 38.37 22.08 62.50
C SER A 373 38.29 23.50 61.96
N LYS A 374 38.29 24.45 62.92
CA LYS A 374 38.60 25.86 62.74
C LYS A 374 40.06 26.03 62.32
N SER A 375 40.37 27.01 61.47
CA SER A 375 41.33 28.10 61.79
C SER A 375 41.53 29.07 60.62
N GLN A 376 41.42 30.36 60.97
CA GLN A 376 41.97 31.60 60.38
C GLN A 376 41.70 31.98 58.92
#